data_AF-A0A7Y2FPA9-F1
#
_entry.id   AF-A0A7Y2FPA9-F1
#
_cell.length_a   1.000
_cell.length_b   1.000
_cell.length_c   1.000
_cell.angle_alpha   90.00
_cell.angle_beta   90.00
_cell.angle_gamma   90.00
#
_symmetry.space_group_name_H-M   'P 1'
#
loop_
_entity.id
_entity.type
_entity.pdbx_description
1 polymer ?
#
loop_
_entity_poly.entity_id
_entity_poly.type
_entity_poly.pdbx_seq_one_letter_code
_entity_poly.pdbx_strand_id
1 'polypeptide(L)'
;MQLKMGEAGYSREEIERATQLWSDMQAHCELRVTKPEVLAAALEYAIAVVEQRPGCTQAEVARRYGVAPTSVSARFAQIRNALALRPGDPRYAASR
;
A
#
# COMPACT_ATOMS: atom_id res chain seq x y z
N MET A 1 -2.73 -8.63 -6.72
CA MET A 1 -1.98 -7.40 -6.37
C MET A 1 -1.10 -6.95 -7.52
N GLN A 2 -0.08 -7.72 -7.91
CA GLN A 2 0.86 -7.34 -8.99
C GLN A 2 0.18 -6.99 -10.33
N LEU A 3 -0.85 -7.73 -10.75
CA LEU A 3 -1.63 -7.44 -11.97
C LEU A 3 -2.35 -6.09 -11.94
N LYS A 4 -3.04 -5.76 -10.84
CA LYS A 4 -3.76 -4.48 -10.68
C LYS A 4 -2.80 -3.28 -10.60
N MET A 5 -1.59 -3.49 -10.08
CA MET A 5 -0.57 -2.46 -10.04
C MET A 5 0.04 -2.21 -11.43
N GLY A 6 0.28 -3.25 -12.23
CA GLY A 6 0.67 -3.08 -13.63
C GLY A 6 -0.35 -2.26 -14.42
N GLU A 7 -1.65 -2.54 -14.24
CA GLU A 7 -2.75 -1.80 -14.88
C GLU A 7 -2.87 -0.34 -14.40
N ALA A 8 -2.44 -0.04 -13.17
CA ALA A 8 -2.40 1.32 -12.63
C ALA A 8 -1.14 2.12 -13.05
N GLY A 9 -0.28 1.54 -13.92
CA GLY A 9 0.92 2.19 -14.41
C GLY A 9 2.03 2.25 -13.36
N TYR A 10 2.19 1.19 -12.56
CA TYR A 10 3.39 1.00 -11.73
C TYR A 10 4.47 0.28 -12.54
N SER A 11 5.69 0.79 -12.45
CA SER A 11 6.92 0.23 -13.00
C SER A 11 7.28 -1.06 -12.27
N ARG A 12 8.10 -1.89 -12.89
CA ARG A 12 8.53 -3.16 -12.28
C ARG A 12 9.25 -2.95 -10.95
N GLU A 13 10.10 -1.93 -10.84
CA GLU A 13 10.78 -1.58 -9.59
C GLU A 13 9.80 -1.18 -8.48
N GLU A 14 8.75 -0.42 -8.82
CA GLU A 14 7.69 -0.05 -7.87
C GLU A 14 6.92 -1.31 -7.41
N ILE A 15 6.68 -2.28 -8.31
CA ILE A 15 6.04 -3.56 -7.98
C ILE A 15 6.93 -4.43 -7.08
N GLU A 16 8.24 -4.47 -7.33
CA GLU A 16 9.21 -5.19 -6.51
C GLU A 16 9.32 -4.57 -5.10
N ARG A 17 9.43 -3.25 -4.99
CA ARG A 17 9.41 -2.51 -3.72
C ARG A 17 8.11 -2.69 -2.96
N ALA A 18 6.98 -2.67 -3.65
CA ALA A 18 5.67 -2.98 -3.08
C ALA A 18 5.59 -4.41 -2.51
N THR A 19 6.21 -5.37 -3.20
CA THR A 19 6.29 -6.77 -2.77
C THR A 19 7.21 -6.92 -1.56
N GLN A 20 8.29 -6.14 -1.48
CA GLN A 20 9.15 -6.08 -0.30
C GLN A 20 8.39 -5.50 0.91
N LEU A 21 7.72 -4.36 0.73
CA LEU A 21 6.90 -3.74 1.77
C LEU A 21 5.81 -4.70 2.29
N TRP A 22 5.19 -5.45 1.37
CA TRP A 22 4.22 -6.48 1.72
C TRP A 22 4.82 -7.61 2.56
N SER A 23 6.03 -8.06 2.23
CA SER A 23 6.72 -9.13 2.95
C SER A 23 7.12 -8.67 4.36
N ASP A 24 7.66 -7.46 4.48
CA ASP A 24 7.99 -6.86 5.77
C ASP A 24 6.73 -6.66 6.62
N MET A 25 5.64 -6.20 6.00
CA MET A 25 4.36 -6.05 6.68
C MET A 25 3.83 -7.40 7.21
N GLN A 26 3.90 -8.48 6.43
CA GLN A 26 3.51 -9.81 6.90
C GLN A 26 4.37 -10.31 8.06
N ALA A 27 5.66 -9.98 8.06
CA ALA A 27 6.57 -10.35 9.15
C ALA A 27 6.30 -9.57 10.44
N HIS A 28 5.90 -8.30 10.33
CA HIS A 28 5.70 -7.40 11.48
C HIS A 28 4.26 -7.31 11.97
N CYS A 29 3.29 -7.78 11.20
CA CYS A 29 1.88 -7.67 11.52
C CYS A 29 1.29 -9.07 11.54
N GLU A 30 0.98 -9.60 12.73
CA GLU A 30 0.12 -10.79 12.93
C GLU A 30 -1.32 -10.49 12.52
N LEU A 31 -1.52 -10.01 11.28
CA LEU A 31 -2.83 -9.70 10.74
C LEU A 31 -3.52 -11.02 10.47
N ARG A 32 -4.48 -11.40 11.33
CA ARG A 32 -5.60 -12.25 10.88
C ARG A 32 -6.28 -11.52 9.75
N VAL A 33 -5.93 -11.87 8.51
CA VAL A 33 -6.47 -11.25 7.30
C VAL A 33 -7.95 -11.60 7.22
N THR A 34 -8.80 -10.72 7.76
CA THR A 34 -10.25 -10.92 7.73
C THR A 34 -10.87 -10.52 6.39
N LYS A 35 -10.23 -9.58 5.67
CA LYS A 35 -10.66 -9.08 4.36
C LYS A 35 -9.44 -8.74 3.48
N PRO A 36 -9.10 -9.58 2.48
CA PRO A 36 -7.93 -9.37 1.64
C PRO A 36 -8.04 -8.09 0.78
N GLU A 37 -9.25 -7.63 0.46
CA GLU A 37 -9.50 -6.43 -0.35
C GLU A 37 -9.11 -5.15 0.39
N VAL A 38 -9.46 -5.05 1.68
CA VAL A 38 -9.08 -3.92 2.53
C VAL A 38 -7.56 -3.83 2.65
N LEU A 39 -6.92 -4.99 2.73
CA LEU A 39 -5.48 -5.10 2.85
C LEU A 39 -4.77 -4.70 1.56
N ALA A 40 -5.26 -5.17 0.40
CA ALA A 40 -4.74 -4.74 -0.90
C ALA A 40 -4.91 -3.23 -1.14
N ALA A 41 -6.06 -2.67 -0.76
CA ALA A 41 -6.32 -1.23 -0.86
C ALA A 41 -5.39 -0.41 0.06
N ALA A 42 -5.20 -0.84 1.30
CA ALA A 42 -4.30 -0.16 2.24
C ALA A 42 -2.85 -0.21 1.78
N LEU A 43 -2.44 -1.31 1.15
CA LEU A 43 -1.10 -1.47 0.60
C LEU A 43 -0.88 -0.56 -0.61
N GLU A 44 -1.80 -0.53 -1.58
CA GLU A 44 -1.71 0.37 -2.73
C GLU A 44 -1.62 1.83 -2.29
N TYR A 45 -2.42 2.21 -1.27
CA TYR A 45 -2.33 3.55 -0.70
C TYR A 45 -0.99 3.80 0.01
N ALA A 46 -0.43 2.81 0.73
CA ALA A 46 0.88 2.95 1.36
C ALA A 46 1.99 3.21 0.35
N ILE A 47 1.98 2.47 -0.76
CA ILE A 47 2.94 2.64 -1.86
C ILE A 47 2.77 4.03 -2.48
N ALA A 48 1.54 4.46 -2.77
CA ALA A 48 1.29 5.80 -3.30
C ALA A 48 1.81 6.92 -2.37
N VAL A 49 1.72 6.74 -1.04
CA VAL A 49 2.27 7.69 -0.06
C VAL A 49 3.80 7.67 -0.06
N VAL A 50 4.42 6.49 -0.14
CA VAL A 50 5.87 6.32 -0.21
C VAL A 50 6.44 6.95 -1.48
N GLU A 51 5.82 6.66 -2.64
CA GLU A 51 6.16 7.18 -3.97
C GLU A 51 5.77 8.66 -4.15
N GLN A 52 5.11 9.27 -3.14
CA GLN A 52 4.59 10.63 -3.17
C GLN A 52 3.72 10.92 -4.42
N ARG A 53 2.96 9.90 -4.87
CA ARG A 53 2.25 9.95 -6.14
C ARG A 53 1.06 10.92 -6.05
N PRO A 54 1.05 12.02 -6.83
CA PRO A 54 -0.03 12.99 -6.77
C PRO A 54 -1.34 12.37 -7.30
N GLY A 55 -2.45 12.68 -6.63
CA GLY A 55 -3.80 12.24 -7.03
C GLY A 55 -4.26 10.89 -6.46
N CYS A 56 -3.39 10.06 -5.87
CA CYS A 56 -3.83 8.83 -5.21
C CYS A 56 -4.32 9.11 -3.78
N THR A 57 -5.64 9.26 -3.62
CA THR A 57 -6.27 9.44 -2.31
C THR A 57 -6.81 8.13 -1.74
N GLN A 58 -6.96 8.05 -0.40
CA GLN A 58 -7.56 6.89 0.27
C GLN A 58 -8.96 6.57 -0.27
N ALA A 59 -9.75 7.61 -0.55
CA ALA A 59 -11.11 7.47 -1.09
C ALA A 59 -11.12 6.86 -2.48
N GLU A 60 -10.15 7.24 -3.32
CA GLU A 60 -10.05 6.75 -4.69
C GLU A 60 -9.62 5.29 -4.75
N VAL A 61 -8.62 4.93 -3.93
CA VAL A 61 -8.18 3.53 -3.77
C VAL A 61 -9.30 2.69 -3.16
N ALA A 62 -9.97 3.17 -2.12
CA ALA A 62 -11.10 2.46 -1.51
C ALA A 62 -12.22 2.17 -2.53
N ARG A 63 -12.55 3.16 -3.38
CA ARG A 63 -13.52 3.00 -4.48
C ARG A 63 -13.06 1.94 -5.49
N ARG A 64 -11.79 1.95 -5.91
CA ARG A 64 -11.23 0.96 -6.87
C ARG A 64 -11.33 -0.47 -6.35
N TYR A 65 -11.23 -0.66 -5.04
CA TYR A 65 -11.30 -1.97 -4.38
C TYR A 65 -12.69 -2.32 -3.82
N GLY A 66 -13.68 -1.42 -3.93
CA GLY A 66 -15.03 -1.65 -3.40
C GLY A 66 -15.10 -1.74 -1.87
N VAL A 67 -14.17 -1.08 -1.16
CA VAL A 67 -14.07 -1.10 0.31
C VAL A 67 -14.37 0.26 0.91
N ALA A 68 -14.64 0.29 2.22
CA ALA A 68 -14.85 1.54 2.93
C ALA A 68 -13.52 2.31 3.09
N PRO A 69 -13.47 3.63 2.78
CA PRO A 69 -12.27 4.45 2.98
C PRO A 69 -11.73 4.43 4.41
N THR A 70 -12.63 4.34 5.40
CA THR A 70 -12.29 4.24 6.82
C THR A 70 -11.52 2.95 7.15
N SER A 71 -11.85 1.84 6.49
CA SER A 71 -11.14 0.56 6.65
C SER A 71 -9.73 0.63 6.06
N VAL A 72 -9.58 1.29 4.92
CA VAL A 72 -8.28 1.55 4.28
C VAL A 72 -7.42 2.42 5.20
N SER A 73 -7.99 3.50 5.75
CA SER A 73 -7.29 4.43 6.63
C SER A 73 -6.80 3.75 7.92
N ALA A 74 -7.68 2.99 8.59
CA ALA A 74 -7.32 2.25 9.80
C ALA A 74 -6.22 1.22 9.55
N ARG A 75 -6.33 0.47 8.43
CA ARG A 75 -5.31 -0.51 8.07
C ARG A 75 -3.99 0.14 7.65
N PHE A 76 -4.03 1.22 6.87
CA PHE A 76 -2.84 2.00 6.53
C PHE A 76 -2.14 2.53 7.78
N ALA A 77 -2.87 3.05 8.77
CA ALA A 77 -2.28 3.52 10.02
C ALA A 77 -1.56 2.39 10.78
N GLN A 78 -2.13 1.18 10.81
CA GLN A 78 -1.48 0.00 11.39
C GLN A 78 -0.18 -0.34 10.65
N ILE A 79 -0.21 -0.40 9.32
CA ILE A 79 0.97 -0.68 8.47
C ILE A 79 2.04 0.39 8.70
N ARG A 80 1.65 1.66 8.68
CA ARG A 80 2.54 2.78 8.92
C ARG A 80 3.20 2.71 10.29
N ASN A 81 2.44 2.41 11.33
CA ASN A 81 2.98 2.32 12.69
C ASN A 81 3.87 1.09 12.85
N ALA A 82 3.51 -0.05 12.27
CA ALA A 82 4.30 -1.29 12.34
C ALA A 82 5.66 -1.17 11.62
N LEU A 83 5.68 -0.53 10.45
CA LEU A 83 6.90 -0.37 9.64
C LEU A 83 7.62 0.98 9.84
N ALA A 84 7.05 1.84 10.70
CA ALA A 84 7.43 3.24 10.85
C ALA A 84 7.56 3.98 9.50
N LEU A 85 6.66 3.69 8.56
CA LEU A 85 6.70 4.22 7.19
C LEU A 85 6.62 5.74 7.19
N ARG A 86 7.46 6.35 6.35
CA ARG A 86 7.47 7.79 6.10
C ARG A 86 7.19 8.07 4.62
N PRO A 87 6.57 9.22 4.28
CA PRO A 87 6.52 9.66 2.88
C PRO A 87 7.95 9.79 2.33
N GLY A 88 8.23 9.23 1.16
CA GLY A 88 9.59 9.20 0.58
C GLY A 88 10.57 8.27 1.31
N ASP A 89 10.09 7.25 2.04
CA ASP A 89 10.97 6.30 2.73
C ASP A 89 11.89 5.58 1.72
N PRO A 90 13.22 5.77 1.80
CA PRO A 90 14.15 5.25 0.80
C PRO A 90 14.19 3.71 0.75
N ARG A 91 13.67 3.04 1.77
CA ARG A 91 13.53 1.57 1.79
C ARG A 91 12.55 1.07 0.72
N TYR A 92 11.56 1.90 0.38
CA TYR A 92 10.44 1.50 -0.45
C TYR A 92 10.18 2.45 -1.63
N ALA A 93 10.61 3.71 -1.57
CA ALA A 93 10.46 4.68 -2.65
C ALA A 93 11.38 4.30 -3.81
N ALA A 94 10.83 4.03 -4.98
CA ALA A 94 11.60 3.82 -6.19
C ALA A 94 12.40 5.10 -6.51
N SER A 95 13.70 4.96 -6.75
CA SER A 95 14.53 6.08 -7.20
C SER A 95 14.10 6.42 -8.62
N ARG A 96 13.39 7.54 -8.78
CA ARG A 96 12.93 8.03 -10.08
C ARG A 96 13.97 8.91 -10.75
#